data_AF-A0AAV8WWL4-F1
#
_entry.id   AF-A0AAV8WWL4-F1
#
_cell.length_a   1.000
_cell.length_b   1.000
_cell.length_c   1.000
_cell.angle_alpha   90.00
_cell.angle_beta   90.00
_cell.angle_gamma   90.00
#
_symmetry.space_group_name_H-M   'P 1'
#
loop_
_entity.id
_entity.type
_entity.pdbx_description
1 polymer ?
#
loop_
_entity_poly.entity_id
_entity_poly.type
_entity_poly.pdbx_seq_one_letter_code
_entity_poly.pdbx_strand_id
1 'polypeptide(L)'
;MLSKLKQECGGGFTSKLEGMFKDMELSKDINVAFKQHLNVNTRNLASIDMTVNILTMGYWPTYQAMDVTLPDQMVKFQDIFKDFYLSKHSGRKLQWQPTLGYCVLKATFKSGHKELVVSLFQTLVILLFNKYDEVTFEYIKAATNIEDGELRRTLQSLACGKARVLNKIPKGRDIEDNDKFRFNNEFTNKLFRIKINQIQMKETVS
;
A
#
# COMPACT_ATOMS: atom_id res chain seq x y z
N MET A 1 -25.74 10.60 -7.47
CA MET A 1 -25.90 10.29 -6.04
C MET A 1 -25.53 11.48 -5.16
N LEU A 2 -24.32 12.06 -5.31
CA LEU A 2 -23.91 13.26 -4.56
C LEU A 2 -24.83 14.48 -4.77
N SER A 3 -25.25 14.73 -6.01
CA SER A 3 -26.19 15.81 -6.35
C SER A 3 -27.55 15.66 -5.63
N LYS A 4 -28.05 14.41 -5.49
CA LYS A 4 -29.27 14.13 -4.71
C LYS A 4 -29.06 14.37 -3.22
N LEU A 5 -27.94 13.92 -2.65
CA LEU A 5 -27.58 14.20 -1.25
C LEU A 5 -27.43 15.70 -0.95
N LYS A 6 -26.89 16.47 -1.90
CA LYS A 6 -26.80 17.93 -1.79
C LYS A 6 -28.18 18.59 -1.78
N GLN A 7 -29.09 18.08 -2.61
CA GLN A 7 -30.46 18.56 -2.70
C GLN A 7 -31.28 18.23 -1.44
N GLU A 8 -31.10 17.02 -0.89
CA GLU A 8 -31.87 16.54 0.27
C GLU A 8 -31.28 16.97 1.63
N CYS A 9 -29.95 17.09 1.75
CA CYS A 9 -29.26 17.32 3.03
C CYS A 9 -28.47 18.65 3.08
N GLY A 10 -28.48 19.42 1.99
CA GLY A 10 -27.83 20.73 1.90
C GLY A 10 -26.33 20.69 1.56
N GLY A 11 -25.80 21.80 1.05
CA GLY A 11 -24.42 21.91 0.57
C GLY A 11 -23.34 21.83 1.64
N GLY A 12 -23.66 22.15 2.91
CA GLY A 12 -22.73 21.99 4.02
C GLY A 12 -22.40 20.51 4.29
N PHE A 13 -23.39 19.63 4.14
CA PHE A 13 -23.25 18.19 4.36
C PHE A 13 -22.36 17.51 3.30
N THR A 14 -22.47 17.93 2.02
CA THR A 14 -21.67 17.37 0.93
C THR A 14 -20.31 18.03 0.74
N SER A 15 -20.03 19.14 1.42
CA SER A 15 -18.82 19.95 1.23
C SER A 15 -17.52 19.15 1.30
N LYS A 16 -17.37 18.28 2.30
CA LYS A 16 -16.19 17.40 2.46
C LYS A 16 -16.08 16.39 1.33
N LEU A 17 -17.20 15.76 0.96
CA LEU A 17 -17.22 14.78 -0.14
C LEU A 17 -16.86 15.43 -1.48
N GLU A 18 -17.39 16.63 -1.76
CA GLU A 18 -17.02 17.42 -2.93
C GLU A 18 -15.52 17.76 -2.93
N GLY A 19 -14.97 18.11 -1.77
CA GLY A 19 -13.53 18.30 -1.58
C GLY A 19 -12.71 17.05 -1.90
N MET A 20 -13.15 15.87 -1.46
CA MET A 20 -12.48 14.60 -1.76
C MET A 20 -12.41 14.32 -3.27
N PHE A 21 -13.50 14.60 -4.02
CA PHE A 21 -13.48 14.44 -5.48
C PHE A 21 -12.53 15.43 -6.16
N LYS A 22 -12.50 16.69 -5.71
CA LYS A 22 -11.56 17.70 -6.22
C LYS A 22 -10.10 17.31 -5.97
N ASP A 23 -9.78 16.78 -4.79
CA ASP A 23 -8.44 16.27 -4.47
C ASP A 23 -8.02 15.15 -5.44
N MET A 24 -8.95 14.26 -5.82
CA MET A 24 -8.66 13.18 -6.78
C MET A 24 -8.38 13.70 -8.19
N GLU A 25 -9.12 14.71 -8.64
CA GLU A 25 -8.88 15.34 -9.95
C GLU A 25 -7.54 16.07 -9.96
N LEU A 26 -7.28 16.91 -8.95
CA LEU A 26 -6.02 17.62 -8.81
C LEU A 26 -4.82 16.66 -8.74
N SER A 27 -4.97 15.54 -8.04
CA SER A 27 -3.93 14.51 -7.96
C SER A 27 -3.56 13.95 -9.34
N LYS A 28 -4.52 13.78 -10.26
CA LYS A 28 -4.24 13.30 -11.62
C LYS A 28 -3.34 14.30 -12.37
N ASP A 29 -3.66 15.58 -12.29
CA ASP A 29 -2.89 16.64 -12.95
C ASP A 29 -1.47 16.75 -12.37
N ILE A 30 -1.34 16.66 -11.04
CA ILE A 30 -0.05 16.63 -10.35
C ILE A 30 0.79 15.43 -10.82
N ASN A 31 0.19 14.24 -10.96
CA ASN A 31 0.90 13.05 -11.43
C ASN A 31 1.38 13.17 -12.87
N VAL A 32 0.58 13.78 -13.77
CA VAL A 32 1.01 14.03 -15.15
C VAL A 32 2.23 14.95 -15.16
N ALA A 33 2.17 16.06 -14.40
CA ALA A 33 3.28 16.99 -14.27
C ALA A 33 4.53 16.34 -13.63
N PHE A 34 4.33 15.45 -12.65
CA PHE A 34 5.42 14.72 -12.01
C PHE A 34 6.10 13.75 -12.97
N LYS A 35 5.33 12.97 -13.74
CA LYS A 35 5.87 12.05 -14.76
C LYS A 35 6.67 12.79 -15.83
N GLN A 36 6.19 13.97 -16.26
CA GLN A 36 6.95 14.84 -17.17
C GLN A 36 8.27 15.32 -16.55
N HIS A 37 8.24 15.75 -15.28
CA HIS A 37 9.43 16.17 -14.54
C HIS A 37 10.47 15.04 -14.44
N LEU A 38 10.04 13.81 -14.13
CA LEU A 38 10.92 12.64 -14.06
C LEU A 38 11.61 12.33 -15.39
N ASN A 39 10.88 12.38 -16.50
CA ASN A 39 11.43 12.08 -17.84
C ASN A 39 12.53 13.07 -18.26
N VAL A 40 12.40 14.34 -17.87
CA VAL A 40 13.36 15.40 -18.23
C VAL A 40 14.58 15.36 -17.30
N ASN A 41 14.36 15.25 -15.99
CA ASN A 41 15.41 15.48 -14.99
C ASN A 41 16.06 14.20 -14.46
N THR A 42 15.44 13.03 -14.65
CA THR A 42 15.90 11.78 -14.02
C THR A 42 15.86 10.58 -14.97
N ARG A 43 16.76 10.59 -15.97
CA ARG A 43 16.85 9.55 -17.04
C ARG A 43 17.15 8.12 -16.56
N ASN A 44 17.43 7.90 -15.27
CA ASN A 44 17.94 6.62 -14.73
C ASN A 44 17.09 5.96 -13.62
N LEU A 45 15.88 6.45 -13.30
CA LEU A 45 15.01 5.84 -12.27
C LEU A 45 13.99 4.84 -12.83
N ALA A 46 14.30 4.16 -13.93
CA ALA A 46 13.34 3.45 -14.79
C ALA A 46 12.68 2.17 -14.22
N SER A 47 12.82 1.82 -12.94
CA SER A 47 12.33 0.52 -12.43
C SER A 47 11.01 0.57 -11.67
N ILE A 48 10.53 1.73 -11.21
CA ILE A 48 9.27 1.84 -10.45
C ILE A 48 8.38 2.92 -11.07
N ASP A 49 7.15 2.56 -11.45
CA ASP A 49 6.10 3.51 -11.81
C ASP A 49 5.36 3.94 -10.54
N MET A 50 5.55 5.19 -10.13
CA MET A 50 4.91 5.78 -8.94
C MET A 50 3.75 6.69 -9.36
N THR A 51 2.63 6.55 -8.65
CA THR A 51 1.48 7.47 -8.72
C THR A 51 1.08 7.85 -7.31
N VAL A 52 0.87 9.15 -7.06
CA VAL A 52 0.63 9.70 -5.72
C VAL A 52 -0.70 10.45 -5.69
N ASN A 53 -1.53 10.17 -4.69
CA ASN A 53 -2.74 10.94 -4.43
C ASN A 53 -2.49 11.93 -3.29
N ILE A 54 -2.70 13.22 -3.55
CA ILE A 54 -2.59 14.29 -2.57
C ILE A 54 -3.97 14.57 -1.98
N LEU A 55 -4.09 14.43 -0.66
CA LEU A 55 -5.36 14.52 0.05
C LEU A 55 -5.32 15.70 1.02
N THR A 56 -6.35 16.55 1.01
CA THR A 56 -6.48 17.66 1.94
C THR A 56 -7.03 17.17 3.27
N MET A 57 -6.24 17.26 4.35
CA MET A 57 -6.60 16.71 5.69
C MET A 57 -8.00 17.13 6.19
N GLY A 58 -8.48 18.34 5.85
CA GLY A 58 -9.81 18.82 6.28
C GLY A 58 -11.00 18.13 5.61
N TYR A 59 -10.81 17.46 4.47
CA TYR A 59 -11.87 16.80 3.71
C TYR A 59 -11.95 15.28 3.95
N TRP A 60 -10.83 14.65 4.29
CA TRP A 60 -10.73 13.21 4.44
C TRP A 60 -10.87 12.77 5.91
N PRO A 61 -11.24 11.51 6.18
CA PRO A 61 -11.19 10.95 7.53
C PRO A 61 -9.79 11.10 8.14
N THR A 62 -9.74 11.18 9.48
CA THR A 62 -8.45 11.18 10.17
C THR A 62 -7.86 9.77 10.12
N TYR A 63 -6.67 9.65 9.54
CA TYR A 63 -5.92 8.39 9.51
C TYR A 63 -4.83 8.43 10.57
N GLN A 64 -4.71 7.35 11.34
CA GLN A 64 -3.63 7.21 12.30
C GLN A 64 -2.29 7.10 11.56
N ALA A 65 -1.33 7.92 11.96
CA ALA A 65 0.02 7.84 11.45
C ALA A 65 0.63 6.49 11.85
N MET A 66 1.27 5.82 10.90
CA MET A 66 2.03 4.61 11.15
C MET A 66 3.41 4.74 10.54
N ASP A 67 4.42 4.38 11.33
CA ASP A 67 5.81 4.39 10.91
C ASP A 67 6.18 3.00 10.39
N VAL A 68 6.65 2.92 9.16
CA VAL A 68 7.12 1.67 8.54
C VAL A 68 8.49 1.86 7.93
N THR A 69 9.26 0.78 7.87
CA THR A 69 10.57 0.76 7.21
C THR A 69 10.38 0.48 5.73
N LEU A 70 10.56 1.52 4.90
CA LEU A 70 10.49 1.41 3.45
C LEU A 70 11.86 1.05 2.86
N PRO A 71 11.92 0.28 1.75
CA PRO A 71 13.16 0.09 1.01
C PRO A 71 13.73 1.43 0.52
N ASP A 72 15.06 1.58 0.53
CA ASP A 72 15.77 2.81 0.13
C ASP A 72 15.29 3.37 -1.20
N GLN A 73 14.97 2.49 -2.14
CA GLN A 73 14.47 2.90 -3.44
C GLN A 73 13.13 3.62 -3.34
N MET A 74 12.18 3.13 -2.53
CA MET A 74 10.89 3.79 -2.33
C MET A 74 11.04 5.13 -1.60
N VAL A 75 11.94 5.21 -0.62
CA VAL A 75 12.26 6.45 0.09
C VAL A 75 12.78 7.51 -0.89
N LYS A 76 13.73 7.15 -1.77
CA LYS A 76 14.22 8.07 -2.81
C LYS A 76 13.10 8.63 -3.69
N PHE A 77 12.15 7.79 -4.11
CA PHE A 77 11.01 8.28 -4.89
C PHE A 77 10.07 9.19 -4.07
N GLN A 78 9.88 8.91 -2.78
CA GLN A 78 9.11 9.80 -1.90
C GLN A 78 9.77 11.17 -1.77
N ASP A 79 11.10 11.21 -1.62
CA ASP A 79 11.86 12.47 -1.52
C ASP A 79 11.82 13.27 -2.82
N ILE A 80 12.04 12.61 -3.96
CA ILE A 80 11.94 13.26 -5.29
C ILE A 80 10.54 13.84 -5.52
N PHE A 81 9.50 13.10 -5.15
CA PHE A 81 8.13 13.60 -5.25
C PHE A 81 7.88 14.77 -4.29
N LYS A 82 8.38 14.69 -3.05
CA LYS A 82 8.25 15.73 -2.04
C LYS A 82 8.90 17.04 -2.51
N ASP A 83 10.11 16.99 -3.03
CA ASP A 83 10.82 18.17 -3.54
C ASP A 83 10.09 18.78 -4.74
N PHE A 84 9.64 17.94 -5.67
CA PHE A 84 8.80 18.37 -6.78
C PHE A 84 7.54 19.09 -6.29
N TYR A 85 6.81 18.50 -5.34
CA TYR A 85 5.56 19.05 -4.85
C TYR A 85 5.76 20.38 -4.10
N LEU A 86 6.74 20.43 -3.20
CA LEU A 86 7.01 21.61 -2.37
C LEU A 86 7.61 22.77 -3.19
N SER A 87 8.31 22.49 -4.29
CA SER A 87 8.79 23.53 -5.22
C SER A 87 7.64 24.34 -5.85
N LYS A 88 6.46 23.72 -6.02
CA LYS A 88 5.26 24.34 -6.62
C LYS A 88 4.24 24.79 -5.58
N HIS A 89 4.29 24.22 -4.38
CA HIS A 89 3.32 24.46 -3.30
C HIS A 89 4.03 24.82 -1.99
N SER A 90 4.67 26.00 -1.98
CA SER A 90 5.37 26.53 -0.82
C SER A 90 4.44 26.69 0.40
N GLY A 91 4.95 26.41 1.60
CA GLY A 91 4.21 26.54 2.86
C GLY A 91 3.31 25.35 3.21
N ARG A 92 3.33 24.27 2.41
CA ARG A 92 2.62 23.02 2.74
C ARG A 92 3.54 22.03 3.45
N LYS A 93 2.95 21.14 4.24
CA LYS A 93 3.61 19.97 4.84
C LYS A 93 2.94 18.70 4.33
N LEU A 94 3.74 17.75 3.86
CA LEU A 94 3.26 16.43 3.44
C LEU A 94 3.42 15.42 4.57
N GLN A 95 2.46 14.50 4.66
CA GLN A 95 2.50 13.35 5.54
C GLN A 95 2.04 12.13 4.75
N TRP A 96 2.91 11.13 4.61
CA TRP A 96 2.57 9.88 3.92
C TRP A 96 1.67 9.01 4.81
N GLN A 97 0.72 8.31 4.17
CA GLN A 97 -0.23 7.41 4.84
C GLN A 97 -0.04 5.97 4.31
N PRO A 98 0.83 5.16 4.94
CA PRO A 98 1.12 3.79 4.49
C PRO A 98 -0.11 2.89 4.39
N THR A 99 -1.11 3.11 5.24
CA THR A 99 -2.40 2.39 5.29
C THR A 99 -3.16 2.41 3.98
N LEU A 100 -3.05 3.50 3.22
CA LEU A 100 -3.77 3.69 1.95
C LEU A 100 -2.92 3.27 0.75
N GLY A 101 -1.65 2.94 0.98
CA GLY A 101 -0.70 2.55 -0.06
C GLY A 101 -0.98 1.15 -0.58
N TYR A 102 -0.82 0.97 -1.89
CA TYR A 102 -0.80 -0.33 -2.53
C TYR A 102 0.24 -0.36 -3.65
N CYS A 103 0.68 -1.55 -4.02
CA CYS A 103 1.66 -1.78 -5.07
C CYS A 103 1.21 -2.92 -5.99
N VAL A 104 1.82 -2.96 -7.17
CA VAL A 104 1.72 -4.10 -8.09
C VAL A 104 3.09 -4.75 -8.16
N LEU A 105 3.21 -5.96 -7.63
CA LEU A 105 4.45 -6.72 -7.63
C LEU A 105 4.46 -7.73 -8.77
N LYS A 106 5.57 -7.80 -9.50
CA LYS A 106 5.84 -8.91 -10.41
C LYS A 106 6.48 -10.03 -9.61
N ALA A 107 5.78 -11.16 -9.52
CA ALA A 107 6.23 -12.34 -8.79
C ALA A 107 6.52 -13.48 -9.76
N THR A 108 7.61 -14.19 -9.51
CA THR A 108 8.02 -15.37 -10.29
C THR A 108 7.76 -16.62 -9.47
N PHE A 109 6.87 -17.47 -9.98
CA PHE A 109 6.56 -18.79 -9.41
C PHE A 109 6.98 -19.88 -10.38
N LYS A 110 7.07 -21.14 -9.93
CA LYS A 110 7.30 -22.29 -10.83
C LYS A 110 6.23 -22.42 -11.91
N SER A 111 4.98 -22.03 -11.62
CA SER A 111 3.88 -22.03 -12.59
C SER A 111 3.91 -20.87 -13.58
N GLY A 112 4.93 -20.00 -13.51
CA GLY A 112 5.10 -18.82 -14.34
C GLY A 112 4.96 -17.50 -13.59
N HIS A 113 5.09 -16.40 -14.33
CA HIS A 113 5.03 -15.04 -13.79
C HIS A 113 3.60 -14.59 -13.51
N LYS A 114 3.43 -13.82 -12.44
CA LYS A 114 2.15 -13.24 -11.99
C LYS A 114 2.33 -11.81 -11.52
N GLU A 115 1.24 -11.05 -11.53
CA GLU A 115 1.16 -9.73 -10.91
C GLU A 115 0.32 -9.79 -9.63
N LEU A 116 0.89 -9.39 -8.51
CA LEU A 116 0.20 -9.32 -7.22
C LEU A 116 -0.17 -7.87 -6.93
N VAL A 117 -1.47 -7.59 -6.83
CA VAL A 117 -1.98 -6.31 -6.34
C VAL A 117 -2.16 -6.44 -4.84
N VAL A 118 -1.30 -5.74 -4.09
CA VAL A 118 -1.13 -5.91 -2.64
C VAL A 118 -1.05 -4.54 -1.96
N SER A 119 -1.46 -4.47 -0.70
CA SER A 119 -1.22 -3.31 0.18
C SER A 119 0.29 -3.05 0.36
N LEU A 120 0.63 -1.86 0.84
CA LEU A 120 2.02 -1.51 1.14
C LEU A 120 2.60 -2.43 2.21
N PHE A 121 1.85 -2.77 3.27
CA PHE A 121 2.31 -3.69 4.31
C PHE A 121 2.63 -5.08 3.77
N GLN A 122 1.74 -5.64 2.95
CA GLN A 122 1.99 -6.90 2.26
C GLN A 122 3.21 -6.81 1.35
N THR A 123 3.42 -5.67 0.68
CA THR A 123 4.59 -5.42 -0.18
C THR A 123 5.89 -5.52 0.61
N LEU A 124 5.98 -4.84 1.75
CA LEU A 124 7.17 -4.86 2.62
C LEU A 124 7.50 -6.28 3.07
N VAL A 125 6.49 -7.05 3.47
CA VAL A 125 6.67 -8.46 3.87
C VAL A 125 7.17 -9.32 2.70
N ILE A 126 6.54 -9.24 1.52
CA ILE A 126 6.90 -10.05 0.36
C ILE A 126 8.33 -9.76 -0.10
N LEU A 127 8.77 -8.50 -0.06
CA LEU A 127 10.11 -8.11 -0.51
C LEU A 127 11.24 -8.73 0.32
N LEU A 128 10.99 -9.10 1.59
CA LEU A 128 11.99 -9.80 2.42
C LEU A 128 12.41 -11.14 1.82
N PHE A 129 11.50 -11.82 1.12
CA PHE A 129 11.75 -13.12 0.51
C PHE A 129 12.61 -13.08 -0.75
N ASN A 130 13.01 -11.89 -1.21
CA ASN A 130 14.06 -11.77 -2.22
C ASN A 130 15.47 -12.02 -1.64
N LYS A 131 15.62 -11.95 -0.31
CA LYS A 131 16.91 -12.14 0.39
C LYS A 131 16.94 -13.37 1.30
N TYR A 132 15.78 -13.82 1.77
CA TYR A 132 15.65 -14.87 2.78
C TYR A 132 14.63 -15.91 2.36
N ASP A 133 14.96 -17.19 2.46
CA ASP A 133 14.04 -18.29 2.13
C ASP A 133 13.00 -18.54 3.23
N GLU A 134 13.40 -18.34 4.49
CA GLU A 134 12.58 -18.49 5.69
C GLU A 134 12.78 -17.30 6.61
N VAL A 135 11.68 -16.76 7.15
CA VAL A 135 11.69 -15.59 8.03
C VAL A 135 10.70 -15.80 9.18
N THR A 136 11.09 -15.45 10.41
CA THR A 136 10.23 -15.51 11.61
C THR A 136 9.31 -14.29 11.70
N PHE A 137 8.18 -14.42 12.39
CA PHE A 137 7.29 -13.29 12.69
C PHE A 137 8.05 -12.11 13.33
N GLU A 138 8.85 -12.39 14.36
CA GLU A 138 9.64 -11.37 15.07
C GLU A 138 10.59 -10.61 14.13
N TYR A 139 11.28 -11.32 13.23
CA TYR A 139 12.18 -10.68 12.28
C TYR A 139 11.40 -9.81 11.28
N ILE A 140 10.26 -10.28 10.77
CA ILE A 140 9.42 -9.47 9.86
C ILE A 140 8.98 -8.19 10.56
N LYS A 141 8.55 -8.29 11.82
CA LYS A 141 8.15 -7.14 12.65
C LYS A 141 9.29 -6.13 12.78
N ALA A 142 10.47 -6.59 13.16
CA ALA A 142 11.65 -5.73 13.31
C ALA A 142 12.08 -5.09 11.97
N ALA A 143 12.09 -5.86 10.88
CA ALA A 143 12.57 -5.40 9.58
C ALA A 143 11.60 -4.43 8.88
N THR A 144 10.30 -4.55 9.12
CA THR A 144 9.26 -3.73 8.46
C THR A 144 8.71 -2.62 9.35
N ASN A 145 8.90 -2.73 10.67
CA ASN A 145 8.33 -1.84 11.69
C ASN A 145 6.79 -1.75 11.64
N ILE A 146 6.10 -2.78 11.15
CA ILE A 146 4.63 -2.82 11.14
C ILE A 146 4.13 -3.19 12.54
N GLU A 147 3.10 -2.49 13.02
CA GLU A 147 2.46 -2.78 14.30
C GLU A 147 1.94 -4.22 14.37
N ASP A 148 2.05 -4.84 15.55
CA ASP A 148 1.75 -6.25 15.77
C ASP A 148 0.38 -6.70 15.21
N GLY A 149 -0.70 -5.99 15.55
CA GLY A 149 -2.05 -6.32 15.10
C GLY A 149 -2.20 -6.22 13.57
N GLU A 150 -1.58 -5.22 12.95
CA GLU A 150 -1.61 -5.05 11.49
C GLU A 150 -0.73 -6.08 10.79
N LEU A 151 0.41 -6.43 11.37
CA LEU A 151 1.31 -7.44 10.83
C LEU A 151 0.66 -8.82 10.85
N ARG A 152 -0.02 -9.22 11.93
CA ARG A 152 -0.76 -10.49 11.99
C ARG A 152 -1.83 -10.56 10.91
N ARG A 153 -2.62 -9.50 10.72
CA ARG A 153 -3.62 -9.44 9.63
C ARG A 153 -2.97 -9.54 8.25
N THR A 154 -1.87 -8.82 8.07
CA THR A 154 -1.07 -8.83 6.84
C THR A 154 -0.59 -10.25 6.53
N LEU A 155 0.05 -10.94 7.47
CA LEU A 155 0.56 -12.29 7.30
C LEU A 155 -0.56 -13.32 7.11
N GLN A 156 -1.66 -13.18 7.84
CA GLN A 156 -2.83 -14.05 7.69
C GLN A 156 -3.41 -13.96 6.27
N SER A 157 -3.47 -12.76 5.68
CA SER A 157 -3.92 -12.56 4.29
C SER A 157 -3.00 -13.23 3.26
N LEU A 158 -1.69 -13.27 3.54
CA LEU A 158 -0.67 -13.82 2.64
C LEU A 158 -0.45 -15.33 2.77
N ALA A 159 -0.66 -15.89 3.97
CA ALA A 159 -0.31 -17.28 4.29
C ALA A 159 -1.52 -18.19 4.59
N CYS A 160 -2.59 -17.64 5.16
CA CYS A 160 -3.73 -18.42 5.64
C CYS A 160 -4.99 -18.27 4.76
N GLY A 161 -5.06 -17.18 3.99
CA GLY A 161 -6.17 -16.84 3.11
C GLY A 161 -6.33 -17.73 1.87
N LYS A 162 -7.08 -17.23 0.87
CA LYS A 162 -7.31 -17.93 -0.42
C LYS A 162 -6.07 -17.91 -1.31
N ALA A 163 -5.39 -16.77 -1.39
CA ALA A 163 -4.18 -16.58 -2.19
C ALA A 163 -2.94 -16.73 -1.31
N ARG A 164 -2.52 -17.99 -1.09
CA ARG A 164 -1.40 -18.33 -0.19
C ARG A 164 -0.07 -18.21 -0.91
N VAL A 165 0.40 -16.98 -1.05
CA VAL A 165 1.71 -16.68 -1.64
C VAL A 165 2.86 -16.94 -0.65
N LEU A 166 2.54 -17.08 0.64
CA LEU A 166 3.46 -17.54 1.68
C LEU A 166 2.95 -18.86 2.30
N ASN A 167 3.88 -19.67 2.78
CA ASN A 167 3.62 -20.87 3.58
C ASN A 167 3.96 -20.58 5.05
N LYS A 168 2.98 -20.69 5.95
CA LYS A 168 3.17 -20.62 7.41
C LYS A 168 3.65 -21.96 7.97
N ILE A 169 4.60 -21.91 8.90
CA ILE A 169 5.14 -23.05 9.65
C ILE A 169 5.11 -22.68 11.15
N PRO A 170 4.38 -23.42 12.00
CA PRO A 170 3.46 -24.52 11.68
C PRO A 170 2.22 -24.06 10.89
N LYS A 171 1.51 -24.98 10.23
CA LYS A 171 0.28 -24.62 9.50
C LYS A 171 -0.84 -24.30 10.51
N GLY A 172 -1.56 -23.21 10.30
CA GLY A 172 -2.65 -22.76 11.17
C GLY A 172 -3.42 -21.59 10.58
N ARG A 173 -4.53 -21.20 11.23
CA ARG A 173 -5.33 -20.02 10.83
C ARG A 173 -4.84 -18.73 11.48
N ASP A 174 -4.39 -18.83 12.72
CA ASP A 174 -3.92 -17.71 13.52
C ASP A 174 -2.44 -17.44 13.25
N ILE A 175 -1.91 -16.30 13.68
CA ILE A 175 -0.49 -15.95 13.54
C ILE A 175 0.08 -15.79 14.95
N GLU A 176 1.13 -16.54 15.25
CA GLU A 176 1.81 -16.64 16.55
C GLU A 176 3.26 -16.14 16.43
N ASP A 177 3.87 -15.76 17.56
CA ASP A 177 5.18 -15.09 17.58
C ASP A 177 6.33 -15.97 17.09
N ASN A 178 6.21 -17.28 17.31
CA ASN A 178 7.21 -18.26 16.91
C ASN A 178 6.98 -18.80 15.49
N ASP A 179 5.97 -18.28 14.77
CA ASP A 179 5.71 -18.72 13.40
C ASP A 179 6.83 -18.31 12.46
N LYS A 180 7.02 -19.16 11.46
CA LYS A 180 7.91 -18.93 10.35
C LYS A 180 7.15 -18.92 9.03
N PHE A 181 7.68 -18.17 8.08
CA PHE A 181 7.08 -17.98 6.78
C PHE A 181 8.11 -18.29 5.71
N ARG A 182 7.67 -18.93 4.62
CA ARG A 182 8.46 -19.16 3.41
C ARG A 182 7.68 -18.70 2.18
N PHE A 183 8.37 -18.24 1.15
CA PHE A 183 7.73 -17.96 -0.13
C PHE A 183 7.16 -19.25 -0.76
N ASN A 184 5.91 -19.23 -1.16
CA ASN A 184 5.26 -20.38 -1.77
C ASN A 184 5.54 -20.43 -3.28
N ASN A 185 6.70 -20.98 -3.66
CA ASN A 185 7.09 -21.07 -5.07
C ASN A 185 6.19 -22.00 -5.92
N GLU A 186 5.39 -22.85 -5.27
CA GLU A 186 4.41 -23.76 -5.90
C GLU A 186 3.01 -23.14 -6.01
N PHE A 187 2.85 -21.88 -5.61
CA PHE A 187 1.57 -21.19 -5.72
C PHE A 187 1.07 -21.17 -7.16
N THR A 188 -0.20 -21.56 -7.34
CA THR A 188 -0.87 -21.53 -8.64
C THR A 188 -2.14 -20.70 -8.57
N ASN A 189 -2.44 -20.01 -9.66
CA ASN A 189 -3.70 -19.28 -9.84
C ASN A 189 -4.02 -19.18 -11.34
N LYS A 190 -5.31 -19.29 -11.70
CA LYS A 190 -5.76 -19.16 -13.09
C LYS A 190 -5.53 -17.75 -13.64
N LEU A 191 -5.64 -16.74 -12.78
CA LEU A 191 -5.47 -15.34 -13.17
C LEU A 191 -3.98 -14.97 -13.24
N PHE A 192 -3.63 -14.09 -14.18
CA PHE A 192 -2.29 -13.47 -14.23
C PHE A 192 -2.14 -12.40 -13.16
N ARG A 193 -3.14 -11.51 -13.04
CA ARG A 193 -3.19 -10.43 -12.06
C ARG A 193 -4.11 -10.82 -10.91
N ILE A 194 -3.57 -10.85 -9.70
CA ILE A 194 -4.20 -11.40 -8.50
C ILE A 194 -4.26 -10.31 -7.45
N LYS A 195 -5.47 -9.97 -7.01
CA LYS A 195 -5.67 -9.04 -5.90
C LYS A 195 -5.72 -9.81 -4.59
N ILE A 196 -4.77 -9.52 -3.69
CA ILE A 196 -4.76 -10.11 -2.34
C ILE A 196 -5.37 -9.08 -1.39
N ASN A 197 -6.65 -9.24 -1.10
CA ASN A 197 -7.34 -8.35 -0.17
C ASN A 197 -6.81 -8.58 1.25
N GLN A 198 -6.65 -7.49 2.01
CA GLN A 198 -6.46 -7.59 3.45
C GLN A 198 -7.70 -8.22 4.10
N ILE A 199 -7.47 -8.94 5.19
CA ILE A 199 -8.56 -9.49 6.00
C ILE A 199 -9.17 -8.32 6.79
N GLN A 200 -10.38 -7.94 6.41
CA GLN A 200 -11.14 -6.90 7.11
C GLN A 200 -11.53 -7.41 8.50
N MET A 201 -11.42 -6.57 9.52
CA MET A 201 -12.09 -6.84 10.79
C MET A 201 -13.60 -6.87 10.53
N LYS A 202 -14.31 -7.83 11.14
CA LYS A 202 -15.73 -7.62 11.39
C LYS A 202 -15.80 -6.43 12.34
N GLU A 203 -16.34 -5.31 11.89
CA GLU A 203 -16.75 -4.26 12.81
C GLU A 203 -17.78 -4.90 13.76
N THR A 204 -17.40 -5.14 15.01
CA THR A 204 -18.36 -5.49 16.04
C THR A 204 -19.19 -4.24 16.25
N VAL A 205 -20.41 -4.26 15.73
CA VAL A 205 -21.41 -3.22 15.96
C VAL A 205 -21.48 -3.02 17.48
N SER A 206 -21.00 -1.87 17.94
CA SER A 206 -21.17 -1.43 19.33
C SER A 206 -22.49 -0.68 19.41
#